data_AF-A0A5C6SG83-F1
#
_entry.id   AF-A0A5C6SG83-F1
#
_cell.length_a   1.000
_cell.length_b   1.000
_cell.length_c   1.000
_cell.angle_alpha   90.00
_cell.angle_beta   90.00
_cell.angle_gamma   90.00
#
_symmetry.space_group_name_H-M   'P 1'
#
loop_
_entity.id
_entity.type
_entity.pdbx_description
1 polymer ?
#
loop_
_entity_poly.entity_id
_entity_poly.type
_entity_poly.pdbx_seq_one_letter_code
_entity_poly.pdbx_strand_id
1 'polypeptide(L)'
;MVRLKSSALKHYVVNFADHAGRPAKMIWSNPPRNILIPLPSLSLYFVHPEFSVDDLEMRQFLTDIRNGDGDPIRFEMFHLPGPSDADCAQHYRDELKARGDVFEQVREAEKAYEHWEDKEKDVQYAAEQEPHGKLPGFISSQKGAYLGYHGVLYVYKDPVWKHEGEEQSVDVVEFDPALTADDYDLGELEMRGPQPPFKITRMSAKRKSKVLRYEDQGVWLWFFDHRAWDWWDPTTTATSQAQHMGWTSWQ
;
A
#
# COMPACT_ATOMS: atom_id res chain seq x y z
N MET A 1 21.72 18.24 -22.56
CA MET A 1 20.83 17.42 -21.70
C MET A 1 21.08 17.85 -20.27
N VAL A 2 20.20 18.68 -19.71
CA VAL A 2 20.33 19.17 -18.32
C VAL A 2 20.00 17.99 -17.42
N ARG A 3 20.99 17.48 -16.67
CA ARG A 3 20.71 16.61 -15.52
C ARG A 3 19.88 17.44 -14.54
N LEU A 4 18.56 17.24 -14.54
CA LEU A 4 17.74 17.62 -13.40
C LEU A 4 18.45 17.03 -12.18
N LYS A 5 18.95 17.90 -11.29
CA LYS A 5 19.43 17.47 -9.97
C LYS A 5 18.31 16.59 -9.42
N SER A 6 18.60 15.33 -9.14
CA SER A 6 17.65 14.48 -8.43
C SER A 6 17.22 15.25 -7.19
N SER A 7 15.96 15.65 -7.15
CA SER A 7 15.35 16.02 -5.88
C SER A 7 15.46 14.74 -5.05
N ALA A 8 16.40 14.69 -4.10
CA ALA A 8 16.52 13.56 -3.20
C ALA A 8 15.13 13.35 -2.58
N LEU A 9 14.54 12.17 -2.78
CA LEU A 9 13.25 11.84 -2.19
C LEU A 9 13.36 12.01 -0.67
N LYS A 10 12.36 12.64 -0.08
CA LYS A 10 12.23 12.74 1.37
C LYS A 10 11.33 11.61 1.85
N HIS A 11 11.72 10.98 2.96
CA HIS A 11 10.87 10.01 3.64
C HIS A 11 9.93 10.75 4.60
N TYR A 12 8.66 10.41 4.52
CA TYR A 12 7.62 10.92 5.39
C TYR A 12 7.11 9.79 6.27
N VAL A 13 6.86 10.10 7.54
CA VAL A 13 6.35 9.17 8.54
C VAL A 13 5.18 9.84 9.25
N VAL A 14 4.06 9.14 9.35
CA VAL A 14 2.90 9.55 10.14
C VAL A 14 2.60 8.45 11.15
N ASN A 15 2.56 8.80 12.43
CA ASN A 15 2.03 7.91 13.46
C ASN A 15 0.52 8.10 13.52
N PHE A 16 -0.23 7.02 13.61
CA PHE A 16 -1.68 7.04 13.74
C PHE A 16 -2.17 5.93 14.68
N ALA A 17 -3.45 5.99 15.03
CA ALA A 17 -4.10 4.91 15.76
C ALA A 17 -4.92 4.07 14.78
N ASP A 18 -4.77 2.75 14.86
CA ASP A 18 -5.56 1.79 14.11
C ASP A 18 -7.04 1.81 14.58
N HIS A 19 -7.92 1.04 13.95
CA HIS A 19 -9.35 0.97 14.27
C HIS A 19 -9.64 0.59 15.73
N ALA A 20 -8.69 -0.08 16.40
CA ALA A 20 -8.77 -0.49 17.80
C ALA A 20 -8.02 0.46 18.75
N GLY A 21 -7.49 1.58 18.25
CA GLY A 21 -6.74 2.55 19.03
C GLY A 21 -5.27 2.19 19.28
N ARG A 22 -4.74 1.14 18.64
CA ARG A 22 -3.33 0.74 18.80
C ARG A 22 -2.41 1.59 17.91
N PRO A 23 -1.16 1.84 18.32
CA PRO A 23 -0.21 2.59 17.51
C PRO A 23 0.12 1.88 16.19
N ALA A 24 0.11 2.65 15.10
CA ALA A 24 0.51 2.22 13.77
C ALA A 24 1.28 3.35 13.05
N LYS A 25 1.95 3.03 11.94
CA LYS A 25 2.73 4.01 11.15
C LYS A 25 2.41 3.93 9.67
N MET A 26 2.36 5.07 9.01
CA MET A 26 2.39 5.16 7.54
C MET A 26 3.72 5.77 7.10
N ILE A 27 4.32 5.19 6.07
CA ILE A 27 5.60 5.64 5.53
C ILE A 27 5.55 5.71 4.01
N TRP A 28 6.08 6.77 3.43
CA TRP A 28 6.23 6.91 1.99
C TRP A 28 7.41 7.82 1.64
N SER A 29 7.79 7.79 0.37
CA SER A 29 8.88 8.61 -0.17
C SER A 29 8.35 9.47 -1.30
N ASN A 30 8.50 10.79 -1.19
CA ASN A 30 8.07 11.75 -2.21
C ASN A 30 9.07 12.92 -2.31
N PRO A 31 9.03 13.71 -3.39
CA PRO A 31 9.72 15.00 -3.43
C PRO A 31 9.34 15.89 -2.22
N PRO A 32 10.23 16.76 -1.71
CA PRO A 32 9.97 17.61 -0.54
C PRO A 32 8.72 18.50 -0.63
N ARG A 33 8.20 18.75 -1.83
CA ARG A 33 6.99 19.58 -2.07
C ARG A 33 5.70 18.77 -2.05
N ASN A 34 5.77 17.45 -2.12
CA ASN A 34 4.63 16.56 -2.26
C ASN A 34 4.41 15.82 -0.94
N ILE A 35 3.83 16.53 0.04
CA ILE A 35 3.62 16.00 1.40
C ILE A 35 2.35 15.16 1.53
N LEU A 36 1.48 15.17 0.52
CA LEU A 36 0.24 14.39 0.51
C LEU A 36 0.55 12.89 0.65
N ILE A 37 -0.20 12.21 1.52
CA ILE A 37 -0.12 10.76 1.72
C ILE A 37 -0.60 10.07 0.43
N PRO A 38 0.16 9.17 -0.21
CA PRO A 38 -0.31 8.48 -1.41
C PRO A 38 -1.52 7.59 -1.14
N LEU A 39 -2.49 7.51 -2.07
CA LEU A 39 -3.61 6.56 -2.00
C LEU A 39 -3.19 5.09 -2.22
N PRO A 40 -2.24 4.75 -3.12
CA PRO A 40 -1.75 3.38 -3.25
C PRO A 40 -1.07 2.94 -1.95
N SER A 41 -1.38 1.73 -1.47
CA SER A 41 -0.86 1.24 -0.18
C SER A 41 -0.50 -0.24 -0.16
N LEU A 42 0.55 -0.59 0.60
CA LEU A 42 0.81 -1.96 1.06
C LEU A 42 0.65 -2.03 2.58
N SER A 43 -0.09 -3.03 3.07
CA SER A 43 -0.28 -3.27 4.50
C SER A 43 0.70 -4.33 5.03
N LEU A 44 1.65 -3.90 5.85
CA LEU A 44 2.64 -4.73 6.52
C LEU A 44 2.27 -4.95 7.99
N TYR A 45 2.27 -6.21 8.40
CA TYR A 45 2.01 -6.67 9.75
C TYR A 45 3.28 -7.23 10.35
N PHE A 46 3.74 -6.63 11.43
CA PHE A 46 4.85 -7.14 12.24
C PHE A 46 4.24 -7.91 13.40
N VAL A 47 4.51 -9.22 13.45
CA VAL A 47 3.77 -10.12 14.35
C VAL A 47 4.58 -10.74 15.47
N HIS A 48 5.91 -10.59 15.42
CA HIS A 48 6.74 -11.08 16.50
C HIS A 48 6.56 -10.22 17.76
N PRO A 49 6.36 -10.82 18.95
CA PRO A 49 6.16 -10.08 20.21
C PRO A 49 7.29 -9.11 20.56
N GLU A 50 8.53 -9.47 20.21
CA GLU A 50 9.72 -8.68 20.47
C GLU A 50 10.04 -7.65 19.36
N PHE A 51 9.27 -7.63 18.27
CA PHE A 51 9.50 -6.65 17.21
C PHE A 51 9.06 -5.26 17.64
N SER A 52 9.87 -4.25 17.33
CA SER A 52 9.57 -2.84 17.58
C SER A 52 9.61 -2.07 16.28
N VAL A 53 8.46 -1.52 15.87
CA VAL A 53 8.37 -0.66 14.67
C VAL A 53 9.08 0.68 14.90
N ASP A 54 9.22 1.12 16.16
CA ASP A 54 9.94 2.35 16.50
C ASP A 54 11.46 2.21 16.31
N ASP A 55 12.00 1.01 16.48
CA ASP A 55 13.44 0.73 16.34
C ASP A 55 13.85 0.42 14.88
N LEU A 56 12.88 0.38 13.95
CA LEU A 56 13.14 0.08 12.56
C LEU A 56 13.84 1.24 11.85
N GLU A 57 15.02 0.97 11.28
CA GLU A 57 15.71 1.95 10.44
C GLU A 57 14.98 2.11 9.10
N MET A 58 14.15 3.15 9.01
CA MET A 58 13.18 3.31 7.93
C MET A 58 13.82 3.47 6.56
N ARG A 59 15.00 4.08 6.46
CA ARG A 59 15.68 4.24 5.17
C ARG A 59 16.16 2.88 4.65
N GLN A 60 16.72 2.06 5.51
CA GLN A 60 17.13 0.69 5.20
C GLN A 60 15.92 -0.15 4.84
N PHE A 61 14.84 -0.10 5.62
CA PHE A 61 13.59 -0.83 5.32
C PHE A 61 13.05 -0.52 3.93
N LEU A 62 12.92 0.77 3.58
CA LEU A 62 12.42 1.19 2.27
C LEU A 62 13.35 0.75 1.14
N THR A 63 14.66 0.81 1.37
CA THR A 63 15.68 0.37 0.40
C THR A 63 15.61 -1.13 0.18
N ASP A 64 15.47 -1.90 1.26
CA ASP A 64 15.39 -3.35 1.27
C ASP A 64 14.17 -3.88 0.53
N ILE A 65 13.00 -3.29 0.77
CA ILE A 65 11.77 -3.69 0.08
C ILE A 65 11.78 -3.19 -1.36
N ARG A 66 11.95 -1.89 -1.60
CA ARG A 66 11.72 -1.28 -2.92
C ARG A 66 12.88 -1.43 -3.89
N ASN A 67 14.07 -1.79 -3.41
CA ASN A 67 15.28 -1.88 -4.23
C ASN A 67 15.52 -0.61 -5.08
N GLY A 68 15.23 0.57 -4.52
CA GLY A 68 15.41 1.87 -5.18
C GLY A 68 14.27 2.35 -6.10
N ASP A 69 13.16 1.60 -6.17
CA ASP A 69 11.96 2.03 -6.89
C ASP A 69 11.32 3.29 -6.27
N GLY A 70 10.76 4.17 -7.10
CA GLY A 70 10.25 5.50 -6.74
C GLY A 70 8.74 5.70 -6.83
N ASP A 71 7.95 4.65 -7.12
CA ASP A 71 6.48 4.72 -7.17
C ASP A 71 5.83 5.40 -5.94
N PRO A 72 4.76 6.21 -6.13
CA PRO A 72 4.09 6.94 -5.06
C PRO A 72 3.18 5.99 -4.26
N ILE A 73 3.78 5.21 -3.38
CA ILE A 73 3.11 4.20 -2.55
C ILE A 73 3.38 4.45 -1.07
N ARG A 74 2.37 4.22 -0.23
CA ARG A 74 2.53 4.20 1.21
C ARG A 74 2.62 2.77 1.75
N PHE A 75 3.45 2.59 2.76
CA PHE A 75 3.46 1.38 3.57
C PHE A 75 2.69 1.68 4.85
N GLU A 76 1.64 0.93 5.12
CA GLU A 76 0.94 0.93 6.40
C GLU A 76 1.51 -0.18 7.27
N MET A 77 2.01 0.17 8.44
CA MET A 77 2.77 -0.70 9.32
C MET A 77 2.01 -0.89 10.62
N PHE A 78 1.55 -2.12 10.85
CA PHE A 78 0.81 -2.53 12.03
C PHE A 78 1.69 -3.45 12.87
N HIS A 79 1.75 -3.20 14.18
CA HIS A 79 2.35 -4.14 15.14
C HIS A 79 1.24 -4.83 15.91
N LEU A 80 1.10 -6.13 15.66
CA LEU A 80 0.14 -6.98 16.35
C LEU A 80 0.95 -8.15 16.90
N PRO A 81 1.26 -8.25 18.21
CA PRO A 81 2.13 -9.31 18.72
C PRO A 81 1.39 -10.65 18.89
N GLY A 82 1.93 -11.71 18.28
CA GLY A 82 1.38 -13.08 18.33
C GLY A 82 0.11 -13.43 17.51
N PRO A 83 -0.41 -12.63 16.57
CA PRO A 83 -1.58 -12.97 15.76
C PRO A 83 -1.26 -14.08 14.77
N SER A 84 -2.32 -14.78 14.35
CA SER A 84 -2.29 -15.60 13.15
C SER A 84 -2.44 -14.74 11.89
N ASP A 85 -2.17 -15.34 10.73
CA ASP A 85 -2.40 -14.70 9.44
C ASP A 85 -3.91 -14.36 9.24
N ALA A 86 -4.80 -15.17 9.82
CA ALA A 86 -6.25 -14.91 9.81
C ALA A 86 -6.64 -13.71 10.68
N ASP A 87 -5.98 -13.52 11.83
CA ASP A 87 -6.21 -12.35 12.69
C ASP A 87 -5.72 -11.06 11.99
N CYS A 88 -4.61 -11.13 11.25
CA CYS A 88 -4.13 -10.00 10.43
C CYS A 88 -5.11 -9.68 9.30
N ALA A 89 -5.68 -10.69 8.65
CA ALA A 89 -6.71 -10.47 7.62
C ALA A 89 -7.98 -9.87 8.21
N GLN A 90 -8.40 -10.33 9.40
CA GLN A 90 -9.54 -9.74 10.10
C GLN A 90 -9.28 -8.28 10.47
N HIS A 91 -8.07 -7.97 10.97
CA HIS A 91 -7.64 -6.61 11.23
C HIS A 91 -7.76 -5.72 9.98
N TYR A 92 -7.31 -6.20 8.82
CA TYR A 92 -7.43 -5.46 7.56
C TYR A 92 -8.91 -5.15 7.23
N ARG A 93 -9.82 -6.11 7.43
CA ARG A 93 -11.25 -5.89 7.19
C ARG A 93 -11.83 -4.84 8.15
N ASP A 94 -11.39 -4.87 9.40
CA ASP A 94 -11.86 -3.91 10.41
C ASP A 94 -11.31 -2.49 10.14
N GLU A 95 -10.07 -2.37 9.67
CA GLU A 95 -9.52 -1.10 9.16
C GLU A 95 -10.31 -0.57 7.96
N LEU A 96 -10.56 -1.42 6.96
CA LEU A 96 -11.36 -1.05 5.78
C LEU A 96 -12.75 -0.59 6.18
N LYS A 97 -13.39 -1.27 7.14
CA LYS A 97 -14.70 -0.89 7.67
C LYS A 97 -14.66 0.46 8.40
N ALA A 98 -13.59 0.75 9.14
CA ALA A 98 -13.47 1.97 9.93
C ALA A 98 -13.09 3.20 9.09
N ARG A 99 -12.21 3.03 8.10
CA ARG A 99 -11.65 4.13 7.28
C ARG A 99 -12.36 4.28 5.93
N GLY A 100 -13.08 3.26 5.48
CA GLY A 100 -13.75 3.23 4.20
C GLY A 100 -12.84 2.84 3.04
N ASP A 101 -13.44 2.81 1.86
CA ASP A 101 -12.78 2.46 0.61
C ASP A 101 -11.99 3.66 0.06
N VAL A 102 -10.75 3.40 -0.36
CA VAL A 102 -9.87 4.39 -1.01
C VAL A 102 -10.52 5.04 -2.25
N PHE A 103 -11.44 4.34 -2.92
CA PHE A 103 -12.13 4.87 -4.10
C PHE A 103 -13.08 6.03 -3.79
N GLU A 104 -13.46 6.27 -2.53
CA GLU A 104 -14.14 7.51 -2.14
C GLU A 104 -13.26 8.72 -2.42
N GLN A 105 -12.00 8.67 -2.00
CA GLN A 105 -11.02 9.74 -2.18
C GLN A 105 -10.56 9.88 -3.63
N VAL A 106 -10.53 8.77 -4.38
CA VAL A 106 -10.31 8.82 -5.84
C VAL A 106 -11.39 9.68 -6.50
N ARG A 107 -12.67 9.41 -6.23
CA ARG A 107 -13.79 10.17 -6.81
C ARG A 107 -13.79 11.63 -6.39
N GLU A 108 -13.38 11.94 -5.16
CA GLU A 108 -13.24 13.32 -4.67
C GLU A 108 -12.14 14.07 -5.42
N ALA A 109 -10.97 13.45 -5.59
CA ALA A 109 -9.86 14.04 -6.33
C ALA A 109 -10.20 14.24 -7.80
N GLU A 110 -10.81 13.25 -8.45
CA GLU A 110 -11.24 13.31 -9.85
C GLU A 110 -12.21 14.47 -10.07
N LYS A 111 -13.28 14.55 -9.27
CA LYS A 111 -14.24 15.68 -9.35
C LYS A 111 -13.58 17.01 -9.09
N ALA A 112 -12.69 17.08 -8.11
CA ALA A 112 -11.98 18.32 -7.79
C ALA A 112 -11.08 18.76 -8.95
N TYR A 113 -10.43 17.81 -9.62
CA TYR A 113 -9.53 18.03 -10.74
C TYR A 113 -10.28 18.42 -12.03
N GLU A 114 -11.42 17.80 -12.33
CA GLU A 114 -12.30 18.21 -13.44
C GLU A 114 -12.73 19.68 -13.32
N HIS A 115 -12.99 20.14 -12.10
CA HIS A 115 -13.35 21.53 -11.83
C HIS A 115 -12.14 22.46 -11.59
N TRP A 116 -10.92 21.94 -11.61
CA TRP A 116 -9.71 22.70 -11.28
C TRP A 116 -9.23 23.57 -12.44
N GLU A 117 -9.27 23.08 -13.69
CA GLU A 117 -8.83 23.86 -14.86
C GLU A 117 -9.66 25.14 -15.08
N ASP A 118 -10.96 25.09 -14.78
CA ASP A 118 -11.82 26.28 -14.81
C ASP A 118 -11.51 27.26 -13.66
N LYS A 119 -10.99 26.75 -12.54
CA LYS A 119 -10.68 27.48 -11.31
C LYS A 119 -9.22 27.92 -11.19
N GLU A 120 -8.32 27.54 -12.09
CA GLU A 120 -6.97 28.13 -12.15
C GLU A 120 -7.05 29.65 -12.43
N LYS A 121 -8.17 30.11 -13.02
CA LYS A 121 -8.53 31.54 -13.18
C LYS A 121 -9.15 32.17 -11.93
N ASP A 122 -9.48 31.39 -10.92
CA ASP A 122 -10.12 31.82 -9.67
C ASP A 122 -9.17 31.52 -8.51
N VAL A 123 -8.43 32.54 -8.08
CA VAL A 123 -7.25 32.49 -7.19
C VAL A 123 -7.55 31.89 -5.78
N GLN A 124 -8.78 31.44 -5.51
CA GLN A 124 -9.26 31.01 -4.20
C GLN A 124 -9.47 29.50 -4.01
N TYR A 125 -9.48 28.68 -5.06
CA TYR A 125 -9.95 27.28 -4.93
C TYR A 125 -9.10 26.39 -4.00
N ALA A 126 -7.78 26.53 -4.01
CA ALA A 126 -6.90 25.76 -3.13
C ALA A 126 -6.89 26.28 -1.68
N ALA A 127 -7.33 27.53 -1.44
CA ALA A 127 -7.38 28.15 -0.12
C ALA A 127 -8.70 27.90 0.62
N GLU A 128 -9.77 27.54 -0.11
CA GLU A 128 -11.11 27.32 0.43
C GLU A 128 -11.35 25.89 0.93
N GLN A 129 -10.49 24.93 0.59
CA GLN A 129 -10.62 23.58 1.13
C GLN A 129 -9.96 23.50 2.52
N GLU A 130 -10.80 23.38 3.55
CA GLU A 130 -10.30 23.07 4.88
C GLU A 130 -9.58 21.70 4.85
N PRO A 131 -8.36 21.59 5.41
CA PRO A 131 -7.72 20.29 5.58
C PRO A 131 -8.53 19.49 6.60
N HIS A 132 -9.30 18.49 6.15
CA HIS A 132 -10.05 17.62 7.06
C HIS A 132 -9.15 16.56 7.75
N GLY A 133 -7.93 16.35 7.26
CA GLY A 133 -6.95 15.47 7.90
C GLY A 133 -7.37 13.99 7.92
N LYS A 134 -8.30 13.59 7.05
CA LYS A 134 -8.76 12.20 6.96
C LYS A 134 -7.62 11.31 6.47
N LEU A 135 -7.43 10.16 7.12
CA LEU A 135 -6.50 9.15 6.63
C LEU A 135 -7.03 8.56 5.32
N PRO A 136 -6.15 8.16 4.38
CA PRO A 136 -6.58 7.42 3.21
C PRO A 136 -7.43 6.19 3.55
N GLY A 137 -8.35 5.79 2.69
CA GLY A 137 -9.07 4.53 2.80
C GLY A 137 -8.19 3.32 2.44
N PHE A 138 -8.78 2.13 2.54
CA PHE A 138 -8.15 0.87 2.13
C PHE A 138 -8.67 0.39 0.78
N ILE A 139 -7.88 -0.47 0.12
CA ILE A 139 -8.28 -1.10 -1.13
C ILE A 139 -9.27 -2.22 -0.78
N SER A 140 -10.52 -2.06 -1.17
CA SER A 140 -11.58 -3.06 -0.91
C SER A 140 -11.40 -4.34 -1.71
N SER A 141 -10.78 -4.26 -2.88
CA SER A 141 -10.48 -5.41 -3.74
C SER A 141 -9.16 -5.20 -4.49
N GLN A 142 -8.19 -6.06 -4.20
CA GLN A 142 -6.90 -6.13 -4.91
C GLN A 142 -6.91 -7.14 -6.06
N LYS A 143 -8.03 -7.85 -6.25
CA LYS A 143 -8.23 -8.86 -7.30
C LYS A 143 -7.82 -8.30 -8.67
N GLY A 144 -7.13 -9.12 -9.44
CA GLY A 144 -6.73 -8.80 -10.82
C GLY A 144 -6.50 -10.05 -11.64
N ALA A 145 -5.95 -9.89 -12.85
CA ALA A 145 -5.71 -11.01 -13.77
C ALA A 145 -4.90 -12.16 -13.12
N TYR A 146 -3.89 -11.83 -12.32
CA TYR A 146 -3.01 -12.80 -11.66
C TYR A 146 -3.36 -13.06 -10.19
N LEU A 147 -4.30 -12.31 -9.61
CA LEU A 147 -4.67 -12.39 -8.20
C LEU A 147 -6.14 -12.77 -8.05
N GLY A 148 -6.39 -13.98 -7.53
CA GLY A 148 -7.74 -14.54 -7.35
C GLY A 148 -8.43 -14.13 -6.04
N TYR A 149 -7.89 -13.17 -5.30
CA TYR A 149 -8.31 -12.80 -3.95
C TYR A 149 -8.56 -11.29 -3.86
N HIS A 150 -9.53 -10.88 -3.04
CA HIS A 150 -9.81 -9.46 -2.80
C HIS A 150 -8.82 -8.84 -1.82
N GLY A 151 -8.29 -9.62 -0.88
CA GLY A 151 -7.37 -9.14 0.14
C GLY A 151 -5.93 -9.61 -0.08
N VAL A 152 -4.97 -8.71 0.10
CA VAL A 152 -3.54 -9.04 0.22
C VAL A 152 -2.91 -8.22 1.35
N LEU A 153 -2.16 -8.91 2.20
CA LEU A 153 -1.32 -8.29 3.23
C LEU A 153 0.03 -8.99 3.35
N TYR A 154 0.97 -8.36 4.05
CA TYR A 154 2.35 -8.79 4.16
C TYR A 154 2.71 -9.01 5.62
N VAL A 155 3.02 -10.25 6.02
CA VAL A 155 3.31 -10.61 7.42
C VAL A 155 4.80 -10.85 7.63
N TYR A 156 5.40 -10.10 8.55
CA TYR A 156 6.76 -10.26 9.00
C TYR A 156 6.81 -10.89 10.40
N LYS A 157 7.47 -12.06 10.49
CA LYS A 157 7.42 -12.94 11.66
C LYS A 157 8.70 -12.97 12.49
N ASP A 158 9.78 -12.33 12.04
CA ASP A 158 11.06 -12.32 12.76
C ASP A 158 11.10 -11.19 13.81
N PRO A 159 11.87 -11.33 14.90
CA PRO A 159 11.97 -10.34 15.98
C PRO A 159 12.63 -9.02 15.57
N VAL A 160 13.46 -9.03 14.54
CA VAL A 160 14.27 -7.88 14.14
C VAL A 160 14.38 -7.85 12.62
N TRP A 161 14.25 -6.67 12.03
CA TRP A 161 14.51 -6.46 10.61
C TRP A 161 16.01 -6.59 10.32
N LYS A 162 16.38 -7.59 9.53
CA LYS A 162 17.78 -7.99 9.36
C LYS A 162 18.54 -7.06 8.42
N HIS A 163 19.84 -6.93 8.66
CA HIS A 163 20.74 -6.10 7.86
C HIS A 163 20.95 -6.63 6.43
N GLU A 164 21.66 -5.85 5.61
CA GLU A 164 22.00 -6.24 4.24
C GLU A 164 22.83 -7.53 4.21
N GLY A 165 22.45 -8.48 3.35
CA GLY A 165 23.12 -9.77 3.20
C GLY A 165 22.55 -10.92 4.03
N GLU A 166 21.68 -10.64 5.00
CA GLU A 166 20.98 -11.67 5.77
C GLU A 166 19.67 -12.08 5.11
N GLU A 167 19.36 -13.38 5.14
CA GLU A 167 18.09 -13.89 4.64
C GLU A 167 16.94 -13.49 5.58
N GLN A 168 15.96 -12.81 5.00
CA GLN A 168 14.71 -12.47 5.65
C GLN A 168 13.54 -12.65 4.68
N SER A 169 12.40 -13.02 5.22
CA SER A 169 11.22 -13.36 4.45
C SER A 169 9.99 -12.68 4.99
N VAL A 170 9.06 -12.41 4.09
CA VAL A 170 7.73 -11.89 4.38
C VAL A 170 6.73 -12.89 3.81
N ASP A 171 5.76 -13.28 4.62
CA ASP A 171 4.65 -14.10 4.14
C ASP A 171 3.64 -13.16 3.46
N VAL A 172 3.40 -13.37 2.16
CA VAL A 172 2.33 -12.70 1.43
C VAL A 172 1.06 -13.52 1.64
N VAL A 173 0.06 -12.91 2.27
CA VAL A 173 -1.20 -13.55 2.63
C VAL A 173 -2.29 -13.01 1.73
N GLU A 174 -2.78 -13.86 0.85
CA GLU A 174 -3.95 -13.61 0.01
C GLU A 174 -5.19 -14.19 0.73
N PHE A 175 -6.27 -13.42 0.84
CA PHE A 175 -7.48 -13.80 1.58
C PHE A 175 -8.75 -13.23 0.92
N ASP A 176 -9.91 -13.74 1.31
CA ASP A 176 -11.20 -13.45 0.66
C ASP A 176 -11.14 -13.82 -0.83
N PRO A 177 -11.17 -15.12 -1.16
CA PRO A 177 -11.11 -15.56 -2.54
C PRO A 177 -12.30 -14.98 -3.31
N ALA A 178 -12.01 -14.43 -4.49
CA ALA A 178 -13.01 -14.06 -5.45
C ALA A 178 -13.64 -15.36 -5.98
N LEU A 179 -14.92 -15.58 -5.69
CA LEU A 179 -15.64 -16.85 -5.89
C LEU A 179 -17.04 -16.68 -6.51
N THR A 180 -17.45 -15.44 -6.80
CA THR A 180 -18.78 -15.15 -7.33
C THR A 180 -18.76 -14.97 -8.85
N ALA A 181 -19.93 -15.09 -9.48
CA ALA A 181 -20.05 -14.77 -10.91
C ALA A 181 -19.83 -13.28 -11.18
N ASP A 182 -20.05 -12.41 -10.19
CA ASP A 182 -19.75 -10.97 -10.30
C ASP A 182 -18.23 -10.72 -10.31
N ASP A 183 -17.44 -11.67 -9.83
CA ASP A 183 -15.98 -11.57 -9.85
C ASP A 183 -15.38 -11.95 -11.21
N TYR A 184 -16.07 -12.73 -12.04
CA TYR A 184 -15.44 -13.34 -13.21
C TYR A 184 -16.31 -13.27 -14.45
N ASP A 185 -15.67 -13.11 -15.60
CA ASP A 185 -16.34 -13.34 -16.87
C ASP A 185 -16.82 -14.81 -16.98
N LEU A 186 -17.87 -15.04 -17.76
CA LEU A 186 -18.50 -16.36 -17.92
C LEU A 186 -17.46 -17.43 -18.27
N GLY A 187 -17.31 -18.43 -17.39
CA GLY A 187 -16.41 -19.58 -17.56
C GLY A 187 -15.03 -19.45 -16.90
N GLU A 188 -14.60 -18.25 -16.48
CA GLU A 188 -13.31 -18.09 -15.79
C GLU A 188 -13.31 -18.68 -14.37
N LEU A 189 -14.43 -18.58 -13.66
CA LEU A 189 -14.58 -19.17 -12.33
C LEU A 189 -14.41 -20.70 -12.38
N GLU A 190 -14.94 -21.35 -13.42
CA GLU A 190 -14.80 -22.80 -13.64
C GLU A 190 -13.35 -23.19 -13.93
N MET A 191 -12.58 -22.34 -14.64
CA MET A 191 -11.15 -22.59 -14.92
C MET A 191 -10.27 -22.45 -13.67
N ARG A 192 -10.60 -21.54 -12.75
CA ARG A 192 -9.80 -21.33 -11.53
C ARG A 192 -10.02 -22.43 -10.48
N GLY A 193 -11.20 -23.06 -10.49
CA GLY A 193 -11.57 -24.07 -9.52
C GLY A 193 -11.74 -23.50 -8.10
N PRO A 194 -12.02 -24.37 -7.11
CA PRO A 194 -12.22 -23.94 -5.73
C PRO A 194 -10.92 -23.38 -5.14
N GLN A 195 -11.01 -22.17 -4.57
CA GLN A 195 -9.89 -21.53 -3.89
C GLN A 195 -10.00 -21.71 -2.36
N PRO A 196 -8.88 -21.95 -1.66
CA PRO A 196 -8.88 -21.97 -0.20
C PRO A 196 -9.23 -20.57 0.36
N PRO A 197 -9.67 -20.47 1.63
CA PRO A 197 -9.95 -19.17 2.25
C PRO A 197 -8.71 -18.27 2.37
N PHE A 198 -7.52 -18.89 2.41
CA PHE A 198 -6.23 -18.22 2.46
C PHE A 198 -5.23 -18.91 1.52
N LYS A 199 -4.39 -18.11 0.88
CA LYS A 199 -3.18 -18.57 0.20
C LYS A 199 -1.99 -17.79 0.73
N ILE A 200 -0.97 -18.52 1.17
CA ILE A 200 0.22 -17.94 1.80
C ILE A 200 1.43 -18.26 0.95
N THR A 201 2.13 -17.23 0.49
CA THR A 201 3.37 -17.35 -0.28
C THR A 201 4.51 -16.73 0.49
N ARG A 202 5.51 -17.53 0.90
CA ARG A 202 6.69 -17.04 1.61
C ARG A 202 7.69 -16.44 0.64
N MET A 203 7.76 -15.12 0.60
CA MET A 203 8.64 -14.36 -0.29
C MET A 203 9.91 -13.92 0.44
N SER A 204 11.02 -13.79 -0.28
CA SER A 204 12.15 -13.01 0.22
C SER A 204 11.71 -11.56 0.45
N ALA A 205 12.05 -10.96 1.58
CA ALA A 205 11.69 -9.56 1.83
C ALA A 205 12.49 -8.61 0.91
N LYS A 206 13.73 -8.99 0.58
CA LYS A 206 14.65 -8.27 -0.31
C LYS A 206 14.81 -9.03 -1.61
N ARG A 207 15.12 -8.33 -2.71
CA ARG A 207 15.56 -9.01 -3.94
C ARG A 207 16.92 -9.67 -3.71
N LYS A 208 17.02 -10.98 -3.95
CA LYS A 208 18.31 -11.68 -3.84
C LYS A 208 19.19 -11.37 -5.05
N SER A 209 20.51 -11.36 -4.83
CA SER A 209 21.50 -11.15 -5.90
C SER A 209 21.48 -12.26 -6.96
N LYS A 210 21.11 -13.48 -6.56
CA LYS A 210 20.82 -14.61 -7.44
C LYS A 210 19.37 -15.04 -7.22
N VAL A 211 18.55 -14.89 -8.26
CA VAL A 211 17.16 -15.36 -8.25
C VAL A 211 17.16 -16.80 -8.77
N LEU A 212 17.00 -17.77 -7.87
CA LEU A 212 16.96 -19.19 -8.22
C LEU A 212 15.53 -19.72 -8.32
N ARG A 213 14.62 -19.12 -7.53
CA ARG A 213 13.18 -19.39 -7.57
C ARG A 213 12.41 -18.08 -7.65
N TYR A 214 11.13 -18.16 -7.98
CA TYR A 214 10.26 -16.99 -8.05
C TYR A 214 10.26 -16.21 -6.73
N GLU A 215 10.28 -16.89 -5.58
CA GLU A 215 10.25 -16.28 -4.25
C GLU A 215 11.51 -15.46 -3.91
N ASP A 216 12.63 -15.70 -4.61
CA ASP A 216 13.89 -14.99 -4.40
C ASP A 216 13.90 -13.58 -5.03
N GLN A 217 12.88 -13.25 -5.82
CA GLN A 217 12.79 -11.97 -6.53
C GLN A 217 12.48 -10.77 -5.63
N GLY A 218 12.01 -11.03 -4.40
CA GLY A 218 11.64 -10.01 -3.44
C GLY A 218 10.13 -9.70 -3.44
N VAL A 219 9.63 -9.26 -2.29
CA VAL A 219 8.21 -8.92 -2.09
C VAL A 219 7.74 -7.78 -2.98
N TRP A 220 8.61 -6.80 -3.28
CA TRP A 220 8.27 -5.68 -4.15
C TRP A 220 8.01 -6.11 -5.59
N LEU A 221 8.86 -6.98 -6.15
CA LEU A 221 8.65 -7.45 -7.51
C LEU A 221 7.43 -8.38 -7.59
N TRP A 222 7.18 -9.20 -6.55
CA TRP A 222 5.92 -9.95 -6.46
C TRP A 222 4.69 -9.04 -6.48
N PHE A 223 4.70 -7.97 -5.67
CA PHE A 223 3.62 -6.99 -5.67
C PHE A 223 3.47 -6.36 -7.06
N PHE A 224 4.58 -5.98 -7.68
CA PHE A 224 4.57 -5.35 -8.99
C PHE A 224 3.93 -6.26 -10.05
N ASP A 225 4.25 -7.55 -10.05
CA ASP A 225 3.72 -8.55 -10.99
C ASP A 225 2.22 -8.85 -10.76
N HIS A 226 1.76 -8.76 -9.51
CA HIS A 226 0.42 -9.23 -9.12
C HIS A 226 -0.62 -8.14 -8.88
N ARG A 227 -0.20 -6.88 -8.72
CA ARG A 227 -1.14 -5.77 -8.50
C ARG A 227 -2.14 -5.67 -9.64
N ALA A 228 -3.38 -5.36 -9.31
CA ALA A 228 -4.40 -5.08 -10.32
C ALA A 228 -4.31 -3.61 -10.75
N TRP A 229 -4.30 -3.40 -12.08
CA TRP A 229 -4.31 -2.05 -12.66
C TRP A 229 -5.58 -1.27 -12.31
N ASP A 230 -6.69 -1.97 -12.10
CA ASP A 230 -8.01 -1.38 -11.81
C ASP A 230 -8.06 -0.56 -10.52
N TRP A 231 -7.23 -0.87 -9.51
CA TRP A 231 -7.07 -0.01 -8.34
C TRP A 231 -5.78 0.80 -8.41
N TRP A 232 -4.71 0.28 -9.01
CA TRP A 232 -3.42 0.96 -9.06
C TRP A 232 -3.48 2.27 -9.86
N ASP A 233 -4.02 2.25 -11.07
CA ASP A 233 -4.03 3.43 -11.94
C ASP A 233 -4.93 4.55 -11.40
N PRO A 234 -6.17 4.28 -10.95
CA PRO A 234 -7.01 5.35 -10.40
C PRO A 234 -6.42 5.95 -9.12
N THR A 235 -5.88 5.14 -8.21
CA THR A 235 -5.32 5.64 -6.95
C THR A 235 -4.03 6.44 -7.15
N THR A 236 -3.14 6.00 -8.06
CA THR A 236 -1.93 6.75 -8.43
C THR A 236 -2.29 8.05 -9.16
N THR A 237 -3.25 8.01 -10.09
CA THR A 237 -3.73 9.17 -10.85
C THR A 237 -4.34 10.21 -9.92
N ALA A 238 -5.27 9.82 -9.05
CA ALA A 238 -5.89 10.71 -8.06
C ALA A 238 -4.85 11.33 -7.10
N THR A 239 -3.86 10.54 -6.66
CA THR A 239 -2.74 11.06 -5.87
C THR A 239 -1.97 12.14 -6.62
N SER A 240 -1.64 11.90 -7.90
CA SER A 240 -0.93 12.86 -8.74
C SER A 240 -1.74 14.13 -8.98
N GLN A 241 -3.04 13.99 -9.29
CA GLN A 241 -3.97 15.11 -9.49
C GLN A 241 -4.08 15.97 -8.24
N ALA A 242 -4.30 15.37 -7.07
CA ALA A 242 -4.37 16.08 -5.80
C ALA A 242 -3.05 16.81 -5.48
N GLN A 243 -1.91 16.17 -5.70
CA GLN A 243 -0.60 16.82 -5.57
C GLN A 243 -0.43 17.99 -6.55
N HIS A 244 -0.92 17.86 -7.78
CA HIS A 244 -0.86 18.91 -8.80
C HIS A 244 -1.71 20.13 -8.41
N MET A 245 -2.88 19.88 -7.80
CA MET A 245 -3.74 20.92 -7.20
C MET A 245 -3.18 21.52 -5.90
N GLY A 246 -2.04 21.02 -5.41
CA GLY A 246 -1.40 21.52 -4.20
C GLY A 246 -1.99 20.99 -2.89
N TRP A 247 -2.76 19.88 -2.93
CA TRP A 247 -3.32 19.29 -1.72
C TRP A 247 -2.22 18.80 -0.78
N THR A 248 -2.46 19.00 0.52
CA THR A 248 -1.55 18.58 1.60
C THR A 248 -2.16 17.50 2.49
N SER A 249 -3.48 17.31 2.43
CA SER A 249 -4.23 16.23 3.09
C SER A 249 -5.40 15.80 2.21
N TRP A 250 -5.95 14.62 2.49
CA TRP A 250 -7.21 14.17 1.89
C TRP A 250 -8.41 14.82 2.57
N GLN A 251 -9.51 14.90 1.82
CA GLN A 251 -10.81 15.40 2.25
C GLN A 251 -11.64 14.25 2.87
#